data_AF-A0A9D5CXL9-F1
#
_entry.id   AF-A0A9D5CXL9-F1
#
_cell.length_a   1.000
_cell.length_b   1.000
_cell.length_c   1.000
_cell.angle_alpha   90.00
_cell.angle_beta   90.00
_cell.angle_gamma   90.00
#
_symmetry.space_group_name_H-M   'P 1'
#
loop_
_entity.id
_entity.type
_entity.pdbx_description
1 polymer ?
#
loop_
_entity_poly.entity_id
_entity_poly.type
_entity_poly.pdbx_seq_one_letter_code
_entity_poly.pdbx_strand_id
1 'polypeptide(L)'
;MRVQNAHLVFIDVVKVTILPEVEGVIYYITLKASNFGVEQLYEAKVWVKDSTDYIELLDFHHVVDVLKDVETDKEKAHSNLVYFAKFAVKEYNREKNVDLVFVKVVDGRTEPVLDGKLYYITLEASNLGVVRSCEAIVWVKSSNIWPWLELVDFKPLLFSTPADK
;
A
#
# COMPACT_ATOMS: atom_id res chain seq x y z
N MET A 1 -4.72 -15.31 2.14
CA MET A 1 -3.45 -14.73 2.59
C MET A 1 -2.32 -15.53 1.94
N ARG A 2 -1.59 -14.96 0.96
CA ARG A 2 -0.41 -15.63 0.41
C ARG A 2 0.71 -15.47 1.45
N VAL A 3 1.04 -16.54 2.14
CA VAL A 3 2.20 -16.60 3.02
C VAL A 3 3.42 -16.61 2.10
N GLN A 4 4.07 -15.46 1.91
CA GLN A 4 5.43 -15.48 1.40
C GLN A 4 6.28 -15.99 2.56
N ASN A 5 6.78 -17.23 2.45
CA ASN A 5 7.72 -17.80 3.41
C ASN A 5 9.08 -17.08 3.27
N ALA A 6 9.14 -15.83 3.71
CA ALA A 6 10.39 -15.08 3.84
C ALA A 6 11.03 -15.48 5.17
N HIS A 7 12.30 -15.91 5.13
CA HIS A 7 13.10 -16.12 6.33
C HIS A 7 13.72 -14.79 6.74
N LEU A 8 12.90 -13.89 7.29
CA LEU A 8 13.37 -12.62 7.82
C LEU A 8 13.97 -12.82 9.19
N VAL A 9 15.24 -12.44 9.33
CA VAL A 9 15.94 -12.39 10.61
C VAL A 9 16.06 -10.93 11.00
N PHE A 10 15.43 -10.55 12.11
CA PHE A 10 15.55 -9.20 12.66
C PHE A 10 17.03 -8.87 12.95
N ILE A 11 17.44 -7.65 12.59
CA ILE A 11 18.78 -7.14 12.86
C ILE A 11 18.70 -5.97 13.84
N ASP A 12 17.93 -4.93 13.50
CA ASP A 12 17.88 -3.71 14.29
C ASP A 12 16.58 -2.91 14.09
N VAL A 13 16.21 -2.10 15.08
CA VAL A 13 15.16 -1.09 14.92
C VAL A 13 15.83 0.21 14.51
N VAL A 14 15.52 0.67 13.30
CA VAL A 14 16.09 1.90 12.74
C VAL A 14 15.35 3.12 13.25
N LYS A 15 14.01 3.03 13.33
CA LYS A 15 13.17 4.15 13.73
C LYS A 15 11.86 3.67 14.33
N VAL A 16 11.36 4.42 15.31
CA VAL A 16 10.03 4.24 15.88
C VAL A 16 9.32 5.60 15.93
N THR A 17 8.10 5.64 15.41
CA THR A 17 7.15 6.74 15.63
C THR A 17 5.96 6.20 16.40
N ILE A 18 5.55 6.91 17.45
CA ILE A 18 4.48 6.49 18.37
C ILE A 18 3.31 7.47 18.22
N LEU A 19 2.11 6.97 17.94
CA LEU A 19 0.88 7.76 17.88
C LEU A 19 -0.16 7.21 18.88
N PRO A 20 -0.74 8.05 19.77
CA PRO A 20 -1.84 7.63 20.64
C PRO A 20 -3.11 7.32 19.84
N GLU A 21 -3.87 6.30 20.25
CA GLU A 21 -5.18 5.94 19.70
C GLU A 21 -6.20 5.69 20.83
N VAL A 22 -7.51 5.66 20.51
CA VAL A 22 -8.61 5.64 21.50
C VAL A 22 -8.50 4.46 22.49
N GLU A 23 -7.98 3.32 22.05
CA GLU A 23 -7.83 2.11 22.87
C GLU A 23 -6.39 1.60 22.94
N GLY A 24 -5.39 2.46 22.71
CA GLY A 24 -3.98 2.06 22.85
C GLY A 24 -3.01 2.94 22.09
N VAL A 25 -1.96 2.32 21.53
CA VAL A 25 -0.87 3.03 20.88
C VAL A 25 -0.52 2.39 19.54
N ILE A 26 -0.41 3.19 18.49
CA ILE A 26 0.11 2.79 17.19
C ILE A 26 1.62 3.06 17.13
N TYR A 27 2.37 2.03 16.78
CA TYR A 27 3.79 2.11 16.47
C TYR A 27 3.98 1.99 14.96
N TYR A 28 4.72 2.94 14.40
CA TYR A 28 5.32 2.81 13.08
C TYR A 28 6.80 2.53 13.26
N ILE A 29 7.22 1.34 12.87
CA ILE A 29 8.57 0.84 13.11
C ILE A 29 9.23 0.64 11.75
N THR A 30 10.33 1.34 11.52
CA THR A 30 11.27 0.98 10.46
C THR A 30 12.31 0.07 11.09
N LEU A 31 12.44 -1.15 10.57
CA LEU A 31 13.37 -2.16 11.07
C LEU A 31 14.25 -2.69 9.95
N LYS A 32 15.48 -3.05 10.31
CA LYS A 32 16.39 -3.78 9.44
C LYS A 32 16.20 -5.27 9.71
N ALA A 33 16.05 -6.05 8.65
CA ALA A 33 16.03 -7.51 8.71
C ALA A 33 16.85 -8.11 7.56
N SER A 34 17.45 -9.26 7.80
CA SER A 34 18.13 -10.06 6.78
C SER A 34 17.14 -11.03 6.14
N ASN A 35 17.09 -11.07 4.81
CA ASN A 35 16.42 -12.15 4.07
C ASN A 35 17.50 -12.94 3.33
N PHE A 36 17.71 -14.21 3.69
CA PHE A 36 18.78 -15.04 3.12
C PHE A 36 20.18 -14.39 3.17
N GLY A 37 20.51 -13.71 4.27
CA GLY A 37 21.81 -13.05 4.44
C GLY A 37 21.89 -11.63 3.87
N VAL A 38 20.84 -11.16 3.18
CA VAL A 38 20.79 -9.80 2.61
C VAL A 38 20.01 -8.86 3.53
N GLU A 39 20.71 -7.91 4.13
CA GLU A 39 20.10 -6.86 4.96
C GLU A 39 19.19 -5.95 4.13
N GLN A 40 17.98 -5.74 4.61
CA GLN A 40 16.93 -4.96 3.98
C GLN A 40 16.18 -4.17 5.04
N LEU A 41 15.56 -3.06 4.64
CA LEU A 41 14.68 -2.28 5.51
C LEU A 41 13.24 -2.70 5.29
N TYR A 42 12.49 -2.75 6.38
CA TYR A 42 11.07 -3.06 6.42
C TYR A 42 10.36 -2.00 7.26
N GLU A 43 9.11 -1.77 6.96
CA GLU A 43 8.23 -0.96 7.79
C GLU A 43 7.08 -1.80 8.31
N ALA A 44 6.75 -1.60 9.58
CA ALA A 44 5.66 -2.25 10.27
C ALA A 44 4.75 -1.21 10.91
N LYS A 45 3.44 -1.38 10.77
CA LYS A 45 2.43 -0.70 11.57
C LYS A 45 1.89 -1.69 12.60
N VAL A 46 2.07 -1.38 13.87
CA VAL A 46 1.66 -2.25 14.98
C VAL A 46 0.73 -1.48 15.89
N TRP A 47 -0.40 -2.08 16.27
CA TRP A 47 -1.28 -1.57 17.31
C TRP A 47 -1.06 -2.35 18.60
N VAL A 48 -0.82 -1.64 19.71
CA VAL A 48 -0.72 -2.22 21.04
C VAL A 48 -1.90 -1.70 21.86
N LYS A 49 -2.75 -2.62 22.35
CA LYS A 49 -3.94 -2.30 23.13
C LYS A 49 -3.64 -2.25 24.62
N ASP A 50 -3.87 -1.11 25.27
CA ASP A 50 -3.44 -0.85 26.66
C ASP A 50 -4.04 -1.80 27.70
N SER A 51 -5.27 -2.29 27.46
CA SER A 51 -6.00 -3.09 28.45
C SER A 51 -5.65 -4.58 28.46
N THR A 52 -4.99 -5.08 27.42
CA THR A 52 -4.80 -6.52 27.23
C THR A 52 -3.37 -6.91 26.83
N ASP A 53 -2.44 -5.95 26.74
CA ASP A 53 -1.12 -6.13 26.12
C ASP A 53 -1.22 -6.82 24.74
N TYR A 54 -2.35 -6.60 24.06
CA TYR A 54 -2.64 -7.26 22.78
C TYR A 54 -1.91 -6.49 21.69
N ILE A 55 -1.17 -7.22 20.86
CA ILE A 55 -0.36 -6.67 19.78
C ILE A 55 -0.92 -7.17 18.45
N GLU A 56 -1.25 -6.24 17.56
CA GLU A 56 -1.73 -6.53 16.21
C GLU A 56 -0.81 -5.89 15.16
N LEU A 57 -0.29 -6.70 14.24
CA LEU A 57 0.43 -6.20 13.07
C LEU A 57 -0.58 -5.80 11.98
N LEU A 58 -0.80 -4.51 11.83
CA LEU A 58 -1.77 -3.93 10.90
C LEU A 58 -1.22 -3.83 9.46
N ASP A 59 0.09 -3.62 9.33
CA ASP A 59 0.77 -3.58 8.04
C ASP A 59 2.25 -3.98 8.17
N PHE A 60 2.81 -4.55 7.10
CA PHE A 60 4.22 -4.91 7.02
C PHE A 60 4.67 -4.99 5.55
N HIS A 61 5.69 -4.20 5.19
CA HIS A 61 6.22 -4.23 3.83
C HIS A 61 7.73 -3.97 3.78
N HIS A 62 8.36 -4.41 2.70
CA HIS A 62 9.75 -4.14 2.38
C HIS A 62 9.91 -2.71 1.84
N VAL A 63 10.92 -1.97 2.32
CA VAL A 63 11.15 -0.56 1.94
C VAL A 63 11.77 -0.43 0.55
N VAL A 64 12.61 -1.39 0.11
CA VAL A 64 13.28 -1.28 -1.20
C VAL A 64 12.35 -1.59 -2.38
N ASP A 65 11.18 -2.18 -2.15
CA ASP A 65 10.13 -2.27 -3.18
C ASP A 65 9.59 -0.87 -3.56
N VAL A 66 9.81 0.13 -2.69
CA VAL A 66 9.34 1.51 -2.84
C VAL A 66 10.36 2.40 -3.57
N LEU A 67 11.66 2.13 -3.44
CA LEU A 67 12.73 3.08 -3.80
C LEU A 67 13.60 2.68 -5.01
N LYS A 68 13.24 1.65 -5.78
CA LYS A 68 13.94 1.33 -7.04
C LYS A 68 13.46 2.23 -8.19
N ASP A 69 13.65 3.54 -8.06
CA ASP A 69 13.62 4.53 -9.15
C ASP A 69 14.97 4.51 -9.92
N VAL A 70 15.31 3.38 -10.53
CA VAL A 70 16.11 3.35 -11.76
C VAL A 70 15.41 2.41 -12.72
N GLU A 71 14.82 3.02 -13.75
CA GLU A 71 14.07 2.40 -14.84
C GLU A 71 14.87 1.26 -15.49
N THR A 72 14.62 0.02 -15.10
CA THR A 72 14.74 -1.15 -15.98
C THR A 72 13.82 -2.27 -15.47
N ASP A 73 13.11 -2.88 -16.43
CA ASP A 73 12.18 -4.02 -16.33
C ASP A 73 10.70 -3.67 -16.11
N LYS A 74 9.92 -3.76 -17.21
CA LYS A 74 8.44 -3.62 -17.24
C LYS A 74 7.71 -4.52 -16.22
N GLU A 75 8.30 -5.65 -15.84
CA GLU A 75 7.76 -6.57 -14.82
C GLU A 75 7.75 -5.96 -13.41
N LYS A 76 8.75 -5.14 -13.04
CA LYS A 76 8.77 -4.47 -11.72
C LYS A 76 7.83 -3.28 -11.67
N ALA A 77 7.71 -2.52 -12.75
CA ALA A 77 6.73 -1.44 -12.85
C ALA A 77 5.29 -1.96 -12.67
N HIS A 78 4.99 -3.12 -13.26
CA HIS A 78 3.71 -3.81 -13.05
C HIS A 78 3.52 -4.24 -11.59
N SER A 79 4.57 -4.73 -10.92
CA SER A 79 4.51 -5.14 -9.51
C SER A 79 4.18 -3.98 -8.56
N ASN A 80 4.79 -2.80 -8.76
CA ASN A 80 4.55 -1.63 -7.92
C ASN A 80 3.13 -1.08 -8.09
N LEU A 81 2.63 -1.02 -9.33
CA LEU A 81 1.25 -0.63 -9.61
C LEU A 81 0.23 -1.56 -8.95
N VAL A 82 0.48 -2.88 -8.94
CA VAL A 82 -0.40 -3.84 -8.27
C VAL A 82 -0.44 -3.62 -6.76
N TYR A 83 0.70 -3.29 -6.14
CA TYR A 83 0.77 -2.98 -4.72
C TYR A 83 -0.02 -1.69 -4.40
N PHE A 84 0.21 -0.59 -5.13
CA PHE A 84 -0.50 0.66 -4.92
C PHE A 84 -2.00 0.55 -5.20
N ALA A 85 -2.41 -0.24 -6.19
CA ALA A 85 -3.82 -0.51 -6.46
C ALA A 85 -4.52 -1.25 -5.30
N LYS A 86 -3.84 -2.25 -4.71
CA LYS A 86 -4.36 -2.96 -3.53
C LYS A 86 -4.46 -2.05 -2.31
N PHE A 87 -3.44 -1.20 -2.10
CA PHE A 87 -3.49 -0.16 -1.08
C PHE A 87 -4.71 0.74 -1.28
N ALA A 88 -4.91 1.28 -2.49
CA ALA A 88 -6.04 2.15 -2.80
C ALA A 88 -7.40 1.49 -2.53
N VAL A 89 -7.58 0.22 -2.92
CA VAL A 89 -8.81 -0.53 -2.63
C VAL A 89 -9.02 -0.72 -1.13
N LYS A 90 -7.96 -1.06 -0.38
CA LYS A 90 -8.02 -1.23 1.09
C LYS A 90 -8.41 0.07 1.79
N GLU A 91 -7.77 1.17 1.42
CA GLU A 91 -8.06 2.49 2.00
C GLU A 91 -9.46 2.97 1.64
N TYR A 92 -9.91 2.81 0.39
CA TYR A 92 -11.27 3.15 -0.02
C TYR A 92 -12.34 2.34 0.73
N ASN A 93 -12.13 1.02 0.87
CA ASN A 93 -13.01 0.16 1.65
C ASN A 93 -13.12 0.65 3.10
N ARG A 94 -12.00 1.01 3.72
CA ARG A 94 -11.95 1.56 5.09
C ARG A 94 -12.72 2.88 5.19
N GLU A 95 -12.54 3.79 4.24
CA GLU A 95 -13.17 5.12 4.26
C GLU A 95 -14.66 5.10 3.94
N LYS A 96 -15.10 4.24 3.02
CA LYS A 96 -16.49 4.19 2.55
C LYS A 96 -17.30 3.07 3.20
N ASN A 97 -16.68 2.23 4.03
CA ASN A 97 -17.29 1.06 4.64
C ASN A 97 -17.94 0.13 3.58
N VAL A 98 -17.15 -0.22 2.57
CA VAL A 98 -17.54 -1.10 1.46
C VAL A 98 -16.54 -2.25 1.30
N ASP A 99 -16.91 -3.30 0.57
CA ASP A 99 -16.12 -4.52 0.41
C ASP A 99 -15.67 -4.77 -1.05
N LEU A 100 -14.96 -3.81 -1.64
CA LEU A 100 -14.35 -4.04 -2.95
C LEU A 100 -13.19 -5.05 -2.85
N VAL A 101 -13.13 -5.96 -3.81
CA VAL A 101 -12.03 -6.93 -3.94
C VAL A 101 -11.21 -6.57 -5.17
N PHE A 102 -9.91 -6.29 -4.98
CA PHE A 102 -8.99 -6.03 -6.09
C PHE A 102 -8.91 -7.23 -7.05
N VAL A 103 -9.02 -6.98 -8.36
CA VAL A 103 -8.91 -8.01 -9.42
C VAL A 103 -7.55 -7.90 -10.12
N LYS A 104 -7.28 -6.78 -10.82
CA LYS A 104 -6.04 -6.55 -11.56
C LYS A 104 -5.82 -5.05 -11.82
N VAL A 105 -4.59 -4.71 -12.20
CA VAL A 105 -4.27 -3.41 -12.82
C VAL A 105 -4.54 -3.50 -14.33
N VAL A 106 -5.20 -2.49 -14.88
CA VAL A 106 -5.46 -2.34 -16.32
C VAL A 106 -4.39 -1.45 -16.95
N ASP A 107 -4.13 -0.30 -16.34
CA ASP A 107 -3.13 0.66 -16.81
C ASP A 107 -2.58 1.47 -15.64
N GLY A 108 -1.44 2.12 -15.86
CA GLY A 108 -0.84 2.99 -14.86
C GLY A 108 0.14 3.97 -15.47
N ARG A 109 0.12 5.20 -14.96
CA ARG A 109 1.13 6.22 -15.26
C ARG A 109 1.59 6.90 -13.98
N THR A 110 2.77 7.50 -14.05
CA THR A 110 3.38 8.21 -12.92
C THR A 110 3.68 9.65 -13.26
N GLU A 111 3.53 10.53 -12.29
CA GLU A 111 3.87 11.95 -12.40
C GLU A 111 4.76 12.35 -11.22
N PRO A 112 6.00 12.83 -11.43
CA PRO A 112 6.82 13.35 -10.34
C PRO A 112 6.20 14.63 -9.77
N VAL A 113 6.25 14.79 -8.45
CA VAL A 113 5.78 15.97 -7.72
C VAL A 113 6.86 16.46 -6.75
N LEU A 114 6.64 17.59 -6.08
CA LEU A 114 7.66 18.22 -5.22
C LEU A 114 8.15 17.29 -4.10
N ASP A 115 7.26 16.52 -3.47
CA ASP A 115 7.59 15.54 -2.42
C ASP A 115 7.10 14.15 -2.84
N GLY A 116 7.65 13.63 -3.94
CA GLY A 116 7.44 12.24 -4.34
C GLY A 116 6.90 12.07 -5.75
N LYS A 117 6.01 11.10 -5.91
CA LYS A 117 5.45 10.69 -7.20
C LYS A 117 3.98 10.30 -7.04
N LEU A 118 3.12 10.84 -7.90
CA LEU A 118 1.74 10.41 -8.04
C LEU A 118 1.66 9.22 -8.99
N TYR A 119 0.88 8.22 -8.61
CA TYR A 119 0.54 7.05 -9.41
C TYR A 119 -0.94 7.14 -9.77
N TYR A 120 -1.21 7.30 -11.05
CA TYR A 120 -2.56 7.24 -11.61
C TYR A 120 -2.77 5.82 -12.11
N ILE A 121 -3.70 5.11 -11.51
CA ILE A 121 -3.89 3.68 -11.71
C ILE A 121 -5.31 3.43 -12.17
N THR A 122 -5.46 2.81 -13.34
CA THR A 122 -6.72 2.20 -13.75
C THR A 122 -6.68 0.74 -13.33
N LEU A 123 -7.60 0.32 -12.49
CA LEU A 123 -7.69 -1.06 -11.99
C LEU A 123 -9.11 -1.61 -12.13
N GLU A 124 -9.23 -2.92 -12.03
CA GLU A 124 -10.52 -3.60 -11.89
C GLU A 124 -10.69 -4.07 -10.44
N ALA A 125 -11.86 -3.81 -9.88
CA ALA A 125 -12.27 -4.30 -8.57
C ALA A 125 -13.68 -4.90 -8.67
N SER A 126 -13.95 -5.94 -7.88
CA SER A 126 -15.25 -6.59 -7.85
C SER A 126 -15.99 -6.33 -6.55
N ASN A 127 -17.30 -6.14 -6.62
CA ASN A 127 -18.20 -6.15 -5.47
C ASN A 127 -19.28 -7.22 -5.72
N LEU A 128 -19.40 -8.19 -4.82
CA LEU A 128 -20.34 -9.32 -4.96
C LEU A 128 -20.25 -10.02 -6.34
N GLY A 129 -19.03 -10.18 -6.85
CA GLY A 129 -18.75 -10.81 -8.15
C GLY A 129 -18.93 -9.91 -9.37
N VAL A 130 -19.43 -8.68 -9.21
CA VAL A 130 -19.55 -7.70 -10.31
C VAL A 130 -18.26 -6.89 -10.42
N VAL A 131 -17.48 -7.13 -11.47
CA VAL A 131 -16.24 -6.42 -11.76
C VAL A 131 -16.53 -5.06 -12.39
N ARG A 132 -15.85 -4.02 -11.90
CA ARG A 132 -15.91 -2.65 -12.43
C ARG A 132 -14.50 -2.08 -12.55
N SER A 133 -14.29 -1.21 -13.53
CA SER A 133 -13.07 -0.42 -13.62
C SER A 133 -13.13 0.77 -12.65
N CYS A 134 -12.00 1.11 -12.06
CA CYS A 134 -11.84 2.23 -11.14
C CYS A 134 -10.56 2.98 -11.49
N GLU A 135 -10.56 4.27 -11.20
CA GLU A 135 -9.38 5.12 -11.18
C GLU A 135 -8.97 5.37 -9.73
N ALA A 136 -7.70 5.17 -9.45
CA ALA A 136 -7.09 5.51 -8.17
C ALA A 136 -5.90 6.45 -8.40
N ILE A 137 -5.75 7.42 -7.51
CA ILE A 137 -4.57 8.28 -7.45
C ILE A 137 -3.90 8.02 -6.11
N VAL A 138 -2.67 7.50 -6.15
CA VAL A 138 -1.88 7.22 -4.96
C VAL A 138 -0.63 8.09 -4.96
N TRP A 139 -0.41 8.83 -3.89
CA TRP A 139 0.82 9.60 -3.70
C TRP A 139 1.83 8.78 -2.91
N VAL A 140 2.96 8.48 -3.55
CA VAL A 140 4.17 7.95 -2.90
C VAL A 140 5.05 9.13 -2.56
N LYS A 141 5.14 9.48 -1.28
CA LYS A 141 5.94 10.60 -0.78
C LYS A 141 7.43 10.23 -0.76
N SER A 142 8.30 11.18 -1.09
CA SER A 142 9.76 10.96 -1.06
C SER A 142 10.30 10.80 0.36
N SER A 143 9.54 11.27 1.35
CA SER A 143 9.90 11.18 2.76
C SER A 143 9.97 9.73 3.25
N ASN A 144 11.07 9.37 3.92
CA ASN A 144 11.23 8.09 4.62
C ASN A 144 10.47 8.06 5.97
N ILE A 145 9.35 8.77 6.06
CA ILE A 145 8.57 8.92 7.29
C ILE A 145 7.12 8.58 6.97
N TRP A 146 6.62 7.57 7.65
CA TRP A 146 5.23 7.15 7.55
C TRP A 146 4.23 8.27 7.89
N PRO A 147 3.06 8.33 7.20
CA PRO A 147 2.70 7.54 6.03
C PRO A 147 3.34 8.10 4.75
N TRP A 148 4.08 7.25 4.06
CA TRP A 148 4.67 7.58 2.76
C TRP A 148 3.73 7.26 1.60
N LEU A 149 2.60 6.57 1.86
CA LEU A 149 1.50 6.39 0.93
C LEU A 149 0.28 7.20 1.36
N GLU A 150 -0.38 7.81 0.38
CA GLU A 150 -1.65 8.48 0.57
C GLU A 150 -2.59 8.17 -0.59
N LEU A 151 -3.82 7.76 -0.28
CA LEU A 151 -4.89 7.68 -1.26
C LEU A 151 -5.42 9.10 -1.50
N VAL A 152 -5.10 9.67 -2.65
CA VAL A 152 -5.52 11.03 -3.01
C VAL A 152 -6.94 11.03 -3.56
N ASP A 153 -7.28 10.03 -4.38
CA ASP A 153 -8.61 9.91 -4.99
C ASP A 153 -8.90 8.45 -5.37
N PHE A 154 -10.18 8.09 -5.34
CA PHE A 154 -10.67 6.80 -5.81
C PHE A 154 -12.07 6.95 -6.40
N LYS A 155 -12.19 6.67 -7.71
CA LYS A 155 -13.44 6.84 -8.47
C LYS A 155 -13.79 5.57 -9.23
N PRO A 156 -14.97 4.99 -8.99
CA PRO A 156 -15.53 3.99 -9.89
C PRO A 156 -15.77 4.63 -11.26
N LEU A 157 -15.31 3.99 -12.33
CA LEU A 157 -15.66 4.40 -13.68
C LEU A 157 -17.10 3.96 -13.94
N LEU A 158 -17.99 4.94 -14.09
CA LEU A 158 -19.32 4.67 -14.61
C LEU A 158 -19.16 4.31 -16.08
N PHE A 159 -19.73 3.19 -16.51
CA PHE A 159 -19.89 2.94 -17.93
C PHE A 159 -20.69 4.11 -18.50
N SER A 160 -20.18 4.77 -19.54
CA SER A 160 -21.07 5.45 -20.46
C SER A 160 -22.04 4.39 -20.97
N THR A 161 -23.31 4.51 -20.59
CA THR A 161 -24.36 3.77 -21.27
C THR A 161 -24.20 4.02 -22.76
N PRO A 162 -24.14 2.98 -23.62
CA PRO A 162 -24.20 3.18 -25.06
C PRO A 162 -25.64 3.61 -25.40
N ALA A 163 -25.90 4.90 -25.22
CA ALA A 163 -27.12 5.59 -25.59
C ALA A 163 -26.73 7.03 -25.92
N ASP A 164 -26.12 7.19 -27.11
CA ASP A 164 -26.21 8.37 -27.98
C ASP A 164 -25.41 8.08 -29.25
N LYS A 165 -26.02 7.32 -30.15
CA LYS A 165 -25.76 7.33 -31.60
C LYS A 165 -27.07 7.21 -32.34
#